data_AF-A0A9W6TE39-F1
#
_entry.id   AF-A0A9W6TE39-F1
#
_cell.length_a   1.000
_cell.length_b   1.000
_cell.length_c   1.000
_cell.angle_alpha   90.00
_cell.angle_beta   90.00
_cell.angle_gamma   90.00
#
_symmetry.space_group_name_H-M   'P 1'
#
loop_
_entity.id
_entity.type
_entity.pdbx_description
1 polymer ?
#
loop_
_entity_poly.entity_id
_entity_poly.type
_entity_poly.pdbx_seq_one_letter_code
_entity_poly.pdbx_strand_id
1 'polypeptide(L)'
;MLRRCVGLRRFSSVATDLPLAPAGTIPRGDADRIPEDVVRALDKFIVGQQDAKKAVAVALRTRWRRRQLRSDALRAEISPMNILMSGPTGSGKTEIARRLAKISGSPFLKVEVTKFTEVGIYGANADSMIKDLVDVAVNMERAEAQKMHAAAARERAIDRLVDLLDRKKLSDISRAELREEIATGKADNRKVRVHLKPLSSKTRPTSANPDMMMEMPPELENMMKHLDTLMASRFSGGGGKTEDKTQSMTVKEALPRLEAEEADEIIDDDEVVKRALENVQHNGIVFLDEIDKLASAGDQARAGGSGASYRKGEGVQKELLALTEGCAVNTRYGLVYTDHILFIASGAFHRSKPSDLMPELQGRLPIRVALSPLVPLSSRRS
;
A
#
# COMPACT_ATOMS: atom_id res chain seq x y z
N MET A 1 39.26 41.86 -28.29
CA MET A 1 38.14 40.96 -27.93
C MET A 1 38.01 39.92 -29.04
N LEU A 2 38.76 38.79 -29.09
CA LEU A 2 38.64 37.54 -28.29
C LEU A 2 37.16 37.11 -28.16
N ARG A 3 36.65 35.98 -28.68
CA ARG A 3 37.22 34.74 -29.24
C ARG A 3 36.25 34.11 -30.25
N ARG A 4 36.81 33.51 -31.32
CA ARG A 4 36.15 32.59 -32.26
C ARG A 4 36.05 31.18 -31.65
N CYS A 5 34.96 30.48 -31.99
CA CYS A 5 34.71 29.07 -31.76
C CYS A 5 35.84 28.18 -32.30
N VAL A 6 36.42 27.33 -31.45
CA VAL A 6 37.11 26.09 -31.83
C VAL A 6 36.95 25.07 -30.69
N GLY A 7 36.58 23.83 -31.04
CA GLY A 7 37.01 22.66 -30.29
C GLY A 7 35.91 21.77 -29.72
N LEU A 8 35.38 20.86 -30.55
CA LEU A 8 34.80 19.60 -30.10
C LEU A 8 35.73 18.96 -29.07
N ARG A 9 35.24 18.73 -27.85
CA ARG A 9 35.80 17.70 -26.97
C ARG A 9 34.79 16.55 -26.89
N ARG A 10 35.27 15.40 -27.36
CA ARG A 10 34.66 14.08 -27.20
C ARG A 10 34.20 13.91 -25.74
N PHE A 11 32.90 13.70 -25.53
CA PHE A 11 32.43 13.10 -24.28
C PHE A 11 32.88 11.64 -24.29
N SER A 12 33.99 11.39 -23.61
CA SER A 12 34.41 10.05 -23.20
C SER A 12 33.29 9.41 -22.39
N SER A 13 33.01 8.15 -22.71
CA SER A 13 32.26 7.18 -21.93
C SER A 13 32.49 7.36 -20.42
N VAL A 14 31.50 7.90 -19.71
CA VAL A 14 31.45 7.73 -18.25
C VAL A 14 30.95 6.32 -18.04
N ALA A 15 31.91 5.47 -17.73
CA ALA A 15 31.74 4.08 -17.39
C ALA A 15 30.70 3.92 -16.29
N THR A 16 29.89 2.89 -16.51
CA THR A 16 29.27 2.03 -15.51
C THR A 16 30.23 1.71 -14.37
N ASP A 17 30.14 2.45 -13.27
CA ASP A 17 30.67 2.02 -11.97
C ASP A 17 29.85 2.72 -10.87
N LEU A 18 28.63 2.23 -10.66
CA LEU A 18 28.00 2.34 -9.34
C LEU A 18 28.12 0.96 -8.67
N PRO A 19 28.54 0.90 -7.40
CA PRO A 19 28.68 -0.36 -6.70
C PRO A 19 27.33 -1.08 -6.67
N LEU A 20 27.31 -2.32 -7.18
CA LEU A 20 26.20 -3.24 -7.03
C LEU A 20 26.02 -3.51 -5.52
N ALA A 21 24.90 -3.04 -4.98
CA ALA A 21 24.52 -3.35 -3.60
C ALA A 21 24.46 -4.88 -3.41
N PRO A 22 24.90 -5.40 -2.25
CA PRO A 22 24.89 -6.84 -1.98
C PRO A 22 23.49 -7.43 -2.11
N ALA A 23 23.44 -8.70 -2.53
CA ALA A 23 22.22 -9.44 -2.80
C ALA A 23 21.41 -9.65 -1.50
N GLY A 24 20.54 -8.71 -1.19
CA GLY A 24 19.63 -8.77 -0.04
C GLY A 24 19.19 -7.37 0.31
N THR A 25 17.94 -7.03 -0.01
CA THR A 25 17.29 -5.72 0.18
C THR A 25 17.85 -4.59 -0.70
N ILE A 26 17.23 -4.40 -1.87
CA ILE A 26 17.39 -3.17 -2.65
C ILE A 26 16.71 -2.05 -1.85
N PRO A 27 17.39 -0.94 -1.51
CA PRO A 27 16.76 0.20 -0.83
C PRO A 27 15.50 0.66 -1.58
N ARG A 28 14.44 1.06 -0.86
CA ARG A 28 13.22 1.62 -1.47
C ARG A 28 13.62 2.72 -2.47
N GLY A 29 13.29 2.52 -3.75
CA GLY A 29 13.60 3.47 -4.84
C GLY A 29 14.81 3.13 -5.73
N ASP A 30 15.66 2.15 -5.37
CA ASP A 30 16.82 1.78 -6.18
C ASP A 30 16.56 0.64 -7.16
N ALA A 31 15.51 -0.15 -6.92
CA ALA A 31 15.11 -1.23 -7.82
C ALA A 31 14.62 -0.70 -9.17
N ASP A 32 14.11 0.53 -9.19
CA ASP A 32 13.57 1.20 -10.38
C ASP A 32 14.70 1.78 -11.29
N ARG A 33 15.97 1.68 -10.85
CA ARG A 33 17.13 2.25 -11.56
C ARG A 33 17.44 1.52 -12.85
N ILE A 34 17.44 0.20 -12.85
CA ILE A 34 17.94 -0.60 -13.98
C ILE A 34 16.81 -1.52 -14.44
N PRO A 35 16.20 -1.25 -15.61
CA PRO A 35 15.11 -2.08 -16.14
C PRO A 35 15.47 -3.58 -16.20
N GLU A 36 16.71 -3.90 -16.55
CA GLU A 36 17.21 -5.27 -16.64
C GLU A 36 17.19 -5.98 -15.29
N ASP A 37 17.46 -5.27 -14.19
CA ASP A 37 17.42 -5.84 -12.84
C ASP A 37 15.97 -6.09 -12.39
N VAL A 38 15.03 -5.21 -12.77
CA VAL A 38 13.59 -5.44 -12.56
C VAL A 38 13.15 -6.70 -13.29
N VAL A 39 13.51 -6.83 -14.59
CA VAL A 39 13.17 -8.01 -15.39
C VAL A 39 13.77 -9.27 -14.77
N ARG A 40 15.06 -9.25 -14.39
CA ARG A 40 15.75 -10.38 -13.74
C ARG A 40 15.11 -10.75 -12.40
N ALA A 41 14.66 -9.77 -11.62
CA ALA A 41 13.94 -10.01 -10.37
C ALA A 41 12.57 -10.66 -10.62
N LEU A 42 11.85 -10.22 -11.66
CA LEU A 42 10.58 -10.81 -12.08
C LEU A 42 10.75 -12.23 -12.65
N ASP A 43 11.85 -12.52 -13.35
CA ASP A 43 12.17 -13.86 -13.88
C ASP A 43 12.25 -14.93 -12.79
N LYS A 44 12.56 -14.57 -11.54
CA LYS A 44 12.60 -15.50 -10.41
C LYS A 44 11.21 -16.02 -10.01
N PHE A 45 10.15 -15.31 -10.36
CA PHE A 45 8.78 -15.61 -9.91
C PHE A 45 7.79 -15.84 -11.06
N ILE A 46 8.03 -15.22 -12.22
CA ILE A 46 7.15 -15.30 -13.38
C ILE A 46 7.92 -15.99 -14.50
N VAL A 47 7.40 -17.08 -15.04
CA VAL A 47 7.99 -17.78 -16.19
C VAL A 47 7.47 -17.16 -17.48
N GLY A 48 8.36 -16.87 -18.44
CA GLY A 48 7.99 -16.27 -19.73
C GLY A 48 7.56 -14.80 -19.62
N GLN A 49 6.58 -14.38 -20.44
CA GLN A 49 5.98 -13.04 -20.44
C GLN A 49 6.99 -11.88 -20.50
N GLN A 50 8.01 -12.01 -21.36
CA GLN A 50 9.14 -11.07 -21.41
C GLN A 50 8.70 -9.64 -21.79
N ASP A 51 7.74 -9.50 -22.69
CA ASP A 51 7.24 -8.18 -23.09
C ASP A 51 6.52 -7.48 -21.93
N ALA A 52 5.73 -8.21 -21.15
CA ALA A 52 5.05 -7.68 -19.97
C ALA A 52 6.05 -7.25 -18.88
N LYS A 53 7.12 -8.03 -18.67
CA LYS A 53 8.20 -7.68 -17.73
C LYS A 53 8.95 -6.43 -18.16
N LYS A 54 9.29 -6.31 -19.45
CA LYS A 54 9.93 -5.12 -20.00
C LYS A 54 9.03 -3.89 -19.88
N ALA A 55 7.74 -4.03 -20.19
CA ALA A 55 6.75 -2.97 -20.07
C ALA A 55 6.68 -2.39 -18.65
N VAL A 56 6.55 -3.24 -17.63
CA VAL A 56 6.52 -2.77 -16.23
C VAL A 56 7.86 -2.19 -15.77
N ALA A 57 8.99 -2.73 -16.25
CA ALA A 57 10.32 -2.20 -15.95
C ALA A 57 10.51 -0.79 -16.55
N VAL A 58 10.01 -0.53 -17.76
CA VAL A 58 10.02 0.80 -18.38
C VAL A 58 9.15 1.79 -17.61
N ALA A 59 7.99 1.37 -17.12
CA ALA A 59 7.12 2.23 -16.30
C ALA A 59 7.81 2.65 -14.99
N LEU A 60 8.44 1.70 -14.26
CA LEU A 60 9.22 2.02 -13.07
C LEU A 60 10.42 2.93 -13.39
N ARG A 61 11.13 2.65 -14.49
CA ARG A 61 12.26 3.48 -14.91
C ARG A 61 11.85 4.92 -15.22
N THR A 62 10.67 5.10 -15.83
CA THR A 62 10.12 6.43 -16.11
C THR A 62 9.82 7.18 -14.82
N ARG A 63 9.23 6.51 -13.82
CA ARG A 63 9.03 7.07 -12.48
C ARG A 63 10.35 7.47 -11.82
N TRP A 64 11.38 6.64 -11.87
CA TRP A 64 12.71 6.99 -11.35
C TRP A 64 13.28 8.22 -12.06
N ARG A 65 13.22 8.26 -13.41
CA ARG A 65 13.72 9.39 -14.22
C ARG A 65 13.03 10.69 -13.86
N ARG A 66 11.70 10.67 -13.68
CA ARG A 66 10.92 11.83 -13.25
C ARG A 66 11.47 12.41 -11.94
N ARG A 67 11.79 11.58 -10.94
CA ARG A 67 12.34 12.04 -9.64
C ARG A 67 13.72 12.69 -9.75
N GLN A 68 14.50 12.33 -10.75
CA GLN A 68 15.84 12.93 -10.95
C GLN A 68 15.79 14.32 -11.58
N LEU A 69 14.65 14.75 -12.11
CA LEU A 69 14.50 16.09 -12.66
C LEU A 69 14.64 17.12 -11.54
N ARG A 70 15.30 18.24 -11.80
CA ARG A 70 15.52 19.29 -10.79
C ARG A 70 14.34 20.26 -10.65
N SER A 71 13.57 20.44 -11.72
CA SER A 71 12.44 21.37 -11.77
C SER A 71 11.15 20.65 -11.37
N ASP A 72 10.44 21.18 -10.38
CA ASP A 72 9.14 20.66 -9.96
C ASP A 72 8.08 20.80 -11.05
N ALA A 73 8.13 21.88 -11.85
CA ALA A 73 7.24 22.05 -13.00
C ALA A 73 7.40 20.91 -14.01
N LEU A 74 8.64 20.55 -14.34
CA LEU A 74 8.91 19.44 -15.27
C LEU A 74 8.54 18.08 -14.68
N ARG A 75 8.62 17.91 -13.35
CA ARG A 75 8.17 16.67 -12.69
C ARG A 75 6.66 16.50 -12.82
N ALA A 76 5.90 17.58 -12.59
CA ALA A 76 4.45 17.56 -12.65
C ALA A 76 3.91 17.25 -14.05
N GLU A 77 4.58 17.74 -15.11
CA GLU A 77 4.18 17.51 -16.50
C GLU A 77 4.34 16.04 -16.96
N ILE A 78 5.18 15.24 -16.29
CA ILE A 78 5.42 13.85 -16.69
C ILE A 78 4.42 12.93 -15.99
N SER A 79 3.39 12.55 -16.74
CA SER A 79 2.42 11.55 -16.31
C SER A 79 3.02 10.13 -16.22
N PRO A 80 2.50 9.27 -15.33
CA PRO A 80 2.84 7.86 -15.27
C PRO A 80 2.56 7.15 -16.61
N MET A 81 3.44 6.20 -16.94
CA MET A 81 3.24 5.33 -18.10
C MET A 81 2.34 4.14 -17.70
N ASN A 82 1.05 4.42 -17.54
CA ASN A 82 0.06 3.40 -17.18
C ASN A 82 0.01 2.28 -18.23
N ILE A 83 -0.37 1.09 -17.77
CA ILE A 83 -0.21 -0.15 -18.53
C ILE A 83 -1.56 -0.84 -18.72
N LEU A 84 -1.84 -1.31 -19.92
CA LEU A 84 -2.92 -2.25 -20.22
C LEU A 84 -2.35 -3.62 -20.57
N MET A 85 -2.63 -4.61 -19.72
CA MET A 85 -2.29 -6.01 -19.93
C MET A 85 -3.49 -6.76 -20.52
N SER A 86 -3.34 -7.33 -21.71
CA SER A 86 -4.32 -8.25 -22.30
C SER A 86 -3.82 -9.69 -22.22
N GLY A 87 -4.70 -10.66 -21.99
CA GLY A 87 -4.32 -12.08 -22.05
C GLY A 87 -5.22 -12.98 -21.21
N PRO A 88 -5.18 -14.31 -21.41
CA PRO A 88 -6.09 -15.23 -20.74
C PRO A 88 -5.85 -15.26 -19.22
N THR A 89 -6.83 -15.76 -18.48
CA THR A 89 -6.69 -16.03 -17.04
C THR A 89 -5.51 -16.98 -16.79
N GLY A 90 -4.79 -16.78 -15.69
CA GLY A 90 -3.63 -17.61 -15.34
C GLY A 90 -2.33 -17.29 -16.10
N SER A 91 -2.31 -16.31 -17.02
CA SER A 91 -1.10 -15.88 -17.74
C SER A 91 -0.08 -15.10 -16.89
N GLY A 92 -0.42 -14.75 -15.64
CA GLY A 92 0.48 -14.06 -14.71
C GLY A 92 0.31 -12.54 -14.59
N LYS A 93 -0.74 -11.94 -15.18
CA LYS A 93 -1.02 -10.49 -15.15
C LYS A 93 -0.92 -9.88 -13.74
N THR A 94 -1.72 -10.41 -12.80
CA THR A 94 -1.74 -9.94 -11.41
C THR A 94 -0.42 -10.20 -10.68
N GLU A 95 0.25 -11.33 -10.98
CA GLU A 95 1.50 -11.69 -10.32
C GLU A 95 2.65 -10.77 -10.74
N ILE A 96 2.71 -10.36 -12.02
CA ILE A 96 3.67 -9.36 -12.50
C ILE A 96 3.50 -8.05 -11.71
N ALA A 97 2.28 -7.52 -11.62
CA ALA A 97 2.01 -6.27 -10.91
C ALA A 97 2.30 -6.37 -9.40
N ARG A 98 1.88 -7.47 -8.76
CA ARG A 98 2.14 -7.72 -7.34
C ARG A 98 3.64 -7.81 -7.03
N ARG A 99 4.40 -8.52 -7.87
CA ARG A 99 5.86 -8.65 -7.71
C ARG A 99 6.57 -7.33 -7.98
N LEU A 100 6.12 -6.57 -8.97
CA LEU A 100 6.62 -5.23 -9.26
C LEU A 100 6.51 -4.31 -8.03
N ALA A 101 5.34 -4.31 -7.38
CA ALA A 101 5.13 -3.53 -6.17
C ALA A 101 6.05 -3.97 -5.02
N LYS A 102 6.19 -5.28 -4.82
CA LYS A 102 7.08 -5.82 -3.79
C LYS A 102 8.56 -5.48 -4.04
N ILE A 103 9.01 -5.52 -5.29
CA ILE A 103 10.38 -5.17 -5.70
C ILE A 103 10.66 -3.68 -5.47
N SER A 104 9.70 -2.82 -5.81
CA SER A 104 9.84 -1.37 -5.68
C SER A 104 9.49 -0.83 -4.28
N GLY A 105 8.99 -1.68 -3.37
CA GLY A 105 8.53 -1.27 -2.04
C GLY A 105 7.29 -0.36 -2.09
N SER A 106 6.47 -0.50 -3.12
CA SER A 106 5.35 0.39 -3.43
C SER A 106 4.04 -0.11 -2.79
N PRO A 107 3.18 0.79 -2.25
CA PRO A 107 1.81 0.45 -1.89
C PRO A 107 1.07 -0.14 -3.08
N PHE A 108 0.33 -1.23 -2.87
CA PHE A 108 -0.32 -1.97 -3.95
C PHE A 108 -1.75 -2.35 -3.56
N LEU A 109 -2.68 -2.02 -4.45
CA LEU A 109 -4.08 -2.41 -4.33
C LEU A 109 -4.54 -3.14 -5.60
N LYS A 110 -5.13 -4.34 -5.43
CA LYS A 110 -5.87 -5.03 -6.49
C LYS A 110 -7.35 -4.71 -6.33
N VAL A 111 -7.98 -4.23 -7.39
CA VAL A 111 -9.42 -3.99 -7.43
C VAL A 111 -10.02 -4.66 -8.67
N GLU A 112 -11.17 -5.30 -8.50
CA GLU A 112 -11.98 -5.81 -9.61
C GLU A 112 -12.92 -4.70 -10.03
N VAL A 113 -12.80 -4.26 -11.28
CA VAL A 113 -13.46 -3.03 -11.76
C VAL A 113 -14.99 -3.20 -11.84
N THR A 114 -15.46 -4.43 -11.98
CA THR A 114 -16.90 -4.78 -11.96
C THR A 114 -17.60 -4.40 -10.65
N LYS A 115 -16.87 -4.29 -9.54
CA LYS A 115 -17.41 -3.85 -8.24
C LYS A 115 -18.07 -2.46 -8.29
N PHE A 116 -17.65 -1.60 -9.22
CA PHE A 116 -18.21 -0.26 -9.39
C PHE A 116 -19.42 -0.22 -10.32
N THR A 117 -19.75 -1.34 -10.99
CA THR A 117 -20.90 -1.43 -11.92
C THR A 117 -22.17 -1.97 -11.27
N GLU A 118 -22.07 -2.55 -10.08
CA GLU A 118 -23.18 -3.18 -9.37
C GLU A 118 -24.01 -2.12 -8.63
N VAL A 119 -25.20 -1.82 -9.17
CA VAL A 119 -26.17 -0.91 -8.56
C VAL A 119 -26.66 -1.53 -7.25
N GLY A 120 -26.25 -0.96 -6.12
CA GLY A 120 -26.73 -1.38 -4.80
C GLY A 120 -25.74 -1.22 -3.65
N ILE A 121 -24.45 -1.02 -3.92
CA ILE A 121 -23.49 -0.68 -2.87
C ILE A 121 -23.43 0.84 -2.75
N TYR A 122 -24.28 1.40 -1.87
CA TYR A 122 -24.10 2.76 -1.37
C TYR A 122 -22.64 2.92 -0.90
N GLY A 123 -21.82 3.68 -1.64
CA GLY A 123 -20.43 3.97 -1.28
C GLY A 123 -19.33 3.40 -2.20
N ALA A 124 -19.65 2.62 -3.23
CA ALA A 124 -18.64 2.14 -4.21
C ALA A 124 -18.29 3.20 -5.26
N ASN A 125 -17.74 4.34 -4.82
CA ASN A 125 -17.13 5.33 -5.72
C ASN A 125 -15.70 4.89 -6.05
N ALA A 126 -15.21 5.18 -7.26
CA ALA A 126 -13.83 4.85 -7.64
C ALA A 126 -12.77 5.41 -6.65
N ASP A 127 -13.07 6.52 -5.96
CA ASP A 127 -12.25 7.13 -4.91
C ASP A 127 -11.92 6.19 -3.74
N SER A 128 -12.79 5.21 -3.46
CA SER A 128 -12.57 4.20 -2.41
C SER A 128 -11.28 3.42 -2.64
N MET A 129 -10.88 3.22 -3.90
CA MET A 129 -9.61 2.58 -4.24
C MET A 129 -8.41 3.36 -3.72
N ILE A 130 -8.47 4.70 -3.77
CA ILE A 130 -7.36 5.52 -3.30
C ILE A 130 -7.33 5.53 -1.77
N LYS A 131 -8.49 5.55 -1.11
CA LYS A 131 -8.59 5.42 0.36
C LYS A 131 -7.99 4.09 0.85
N ASP A 132 -8.36 2.98 0.21
CA ASP A 132 -7.83 1.65 0.52
C ASP A 132 -6.31 1.56 0.26
N LEU A 133 -5.82 2.20 -0.81
CA LEU A 133 -4.39 2.25 -1.09
C LEU A 133 -3.61 3.02 -0.01
N VAL A 134 -4.19 4.09 0.54
CA VAL A 134 -3.61 4.83 1.68
C VAL A 134 -3.60 3.97 2.94
N ASP A 135 -4.67 3.24 3.23
CA ASP A 135 -4.69 2.28 4.34
C ASP A 135 -3.55 1.25 4.23
N VAL A 136 -3.31 0.72 3.02
CA VAL A 136 -2.18 -0.18 2.75
C VAL A 136 -0.85 0.52 3.03
N ALA A 137 -0.67 1.76 2.57
CA ALA A 137 0.56 2.51 2.78
C ALA A 137 0.83 2.83 4.26
N VAL A 138 -0.18 3.24 5.03
CA VAL A 138 -0.04 3.51 6.47
C VAL A 138 0.40 2.26 7.22
N ASN A 139 -0.20 1.11 6.93
CA ASN A 139 0.22 -0.17 7.52
C ASN A 139 1.66 -0.53 7.12
N MET A 140 2.05 -0.28 5.86
CA MET A 140 3.41 -0.50 5.38
C MET A 140 4.44 0.40 6.08
N GLU A 141 4.14 1.69 6.27
CA GLU A 141 5.04 2.62 6.96
C GLU A 141 5.13 2.33 8.46
N ARG A 142 4.00 2.00 9.11
CA ARG A 142 4.02 1.60 10.52
C ARG A 142 4.85 0.33 10.74
N ALA A 143 4.69 -0.67 9.88
CA ALA A 143 5.49 -1.89 9.97
C ALA A 143 7.00 -1.64 9.74
N GLU A 144 7.36 -0.62 8.95
CA GLU A 144 8.75 -0.23 8.75
C GLU A 144 9.28 0.53 9.97
N ALA A 145 8.50 1.46 10.53
CA ALA A 145 8.84 2.17 11.76
C ALA A 145 9.05 1.20 12.94
N GLN A 146 8.18 0.20 13.09
CA GLN A 146 8.33 -0.87 14.10
C GLN A 146 9.68 -1.60 13.97
N LYS A 147 10.12 -1.91 12.74
CA LYS A 147 11.43 -2.55 12.52
C LYS A 147 12.59 -1.63 12.84
N MET A 148 12.51 -0.37 12.43
CA MET A 148 13.56 0.62 12.69
C MET A 148 13.76 0.87 14.18
N HIS A 149 12.67 0.83 14.95
CA HIS A 149 12.70 1.07 16.39
C HIS A 149 12.79 -0.21 17.25
N ALA A 150 12.85 -1.40 16.64
CA ALA A 150 12.83 -2.67 17.38
C ALA A 150 13.95 -2.79 18.43
N ALA A 151 15.17 -2.35 18.10
CA ALA A 151 16.29 -2.36 19.03
C ALA A 151 16.08 -1.42 20.22
N ALA A 152 15.64 -0.19 19.94
CA ALA A 152 15.35 0.81 20.98
C ALA A 152 14.16 0.38 21.87
N ALA A 153 13.11 -0.20 21.26
CA ALA A 153 11.97 -0.75 21.98
C ALA A 153 12.39 -1.88 22.93
N ARG A 154 13.30 -2.75 22.47
CA ARG A 154 13.88 -3.81 23.31
C ARG A 154 14.68 -3.26 24.48
N GLU A 155 15.50 -2.24 24.28
CA GLU A 155 16.23 -1.63 25.39
C GLU A 155 15.29 -1.04 26.44
N ARG A 156 14.26 -0.29 26.02
CA ARG A 156 13.24 0.26 26.94
C ARG A 156 12.45 -0.82 27.66
N ALA A 157 12.09 -1.89 26.96
CA ALA A 157 11.37 -3.02 27.55
C ALA A 157 12.22 -3.73 28.62
N ILE A 158 13.53 -3.88 28.38
CA ILE A 158 14.46 -4.42 29.38
C ILE A 158 14.55 -3.48 30.58
N ASP A 159 14.69 -2.17 30.38
CA ASP A 159 14.75 -1.19 31.48
C ASP A 159 13.48 -1.22 32.34
N ARG A 160 12.31 -1.28 31.70
CA ARG A 160 11.03 -1.44 32.39
C ARG A 160 10.97 -2.76 33.19
N LEU A 161 11.55 -3.85 32.70
CA LEU A 161 11.64 -5.11 33.45
C LEU A 161 12.60 -5.04 34.63
N VAL A 162 13.74 -4.37 34.48
CA VAL A 162 14.69 -4.10 35.58
C VAL A 162 13.97 -3.37 36.70
N ASP A 163 13.22 -2.31 36.37
CA ASP A 163 12.46 -1.52 37.35
C ASP A 163 11.38 -2.33 38.08
N LEU A 164 10.68 -3.22 37.36
CA LEU A 164 9.62 -4.07 37.94
C LEU A 164 10.19 -5.19 38.82
N LEU A 165 11.40 -5.65 38.55
CA LEU A 165 12.08 -6.70 39.31
C LEU A 165 12.89 -6.14 40.49
N ASP A 166 13.42 -4.92 40.38
CA ASP A 166 14.16 -4.24 41.44
C ASP A 166 13.24 -3.69 42.55
N ARG A 167 12.62 -4.61 43.30
CA ARG A 167 11.75 -4.26 44.44
C ARG A 167 12.50 -3.71 45.64
N LYS A 168 13.83 -3.84 45.68
CA LYS A 168 14.65 -3.51 46.85
C LYS A 168 15.47 -2.22 46.69
N LYS A 169 15.37 -1.53 45.54
CA LYS A 169 16.26 -0.41 45.19
C LYS A 169 17.73 -0.82 45.36
N LEU A 170 18.11 -1.87 44.64
CA LEU A 170 19.47 -2.38 44.57
C LEU A 170 20.44 -1.27 44.11
N SER A 171 21.73 -1.42 44.44
CA SER A 171 22.78 -0.49 43.99
C SER A 171 22.91 -0.49 42.46
N ASP A 172 23.51 0.57 41.90
CA ASP A 172 23.66 0.75 40.45
C ASP A 172 24.37 -0.44 39.76
N ILE A 173 25.33 -1.06 40.46
CA ILE A 173 26.05 -2.26 39.99
C ILE A 173 25.10 -3.45 39.81
N SER A 174 24.20 -3.69 40.78
CA SER A 174 23.24 -4.79 40.72
C SER A 174 22.12 -4.58 39.69
N ARG A 175 21.81 -3.32 39.32
CA ARG A 175 20.89 -3.04 38.21
C ARG A 175 21.52 -3.36 36.85
N ALA A 176 22.80 -3.05 36.67
CA ALA A 176 23.54 -3.38 35.46
C ALA A 176 23.64 -4.90 35.26
N GLU A 177 23.93 -5.65 36.32
CA GLU A 177 23.93 -7.12 36.30
C GLU A 177 22.55 -7.69 35.93
N LEU A 178 21.47 -7.14 36.52
CA LEU A 178 20.11 -7.57 36.22
C LEU A 178 19.70 -7.29 34.77
N ARG A 179 20.11 -6.14 34.22
CA ARG A 179 19.92 -5.79 32.80
C ARG A 179 20.60 -6.80 31.89
N GLU A 180 21.83 -7.21 32.21
CA GLU A 180 22.56 -8.23 31.46
C GLU A 180 21.89 -9.61 31.58
N GLU A 181 21.40 -9.99 32.77
CA GLU A 181 20.68 -11.25 32.97
C GLU A 181 19.40 -11.33 32.13
N ILE A 182 18.66 -10.23 32.00
CA ILE A 182 17.45 -10.15 31.16
C ILE A 182 17.84 -10.19 29.68
N ALA A 183 18.85 -9.42 29.26
CA ALA A 183 19.32 -9.38 27.88
C ALA A 183 19.85 -10.74 27.39
N THR A 184 20.51 -11.51 28.28
CA THR A 184 21.09 -12.83 27.99
C THR A 184 20.12 -14.00 28.24
N GLY A 185 18.90 -13.73 28.73
CA GLY A 185 17.88 -14.76 29.03
C GLY A 185 18.12 -15.56 30.32
N LYS A 186 19.14 -15.21 31.12
CA LYS A 186 19.39 -15.83 32.43
C LYS A 186 18.23 -15.56 33.42
N ALA A 187 17.52 -14.45 33.25
CA ALA A 187 16.37 -14.08 34.08
C ALA A 187 15.01 -14.63 33.60
N ASP A 188 14.95 -15.40 32.51
CA ASP A 188 13.71 -15.82 31.83
C ASP A 188 12.64 -16.41 32.76
N ASN A 189 13.06 -17.24 33.72
CA ASN A 189 12.17 -17.95 34.64
C ASN A 189 11.70 -17.10 35.84
N ARG A 190 12.23 -15.87 36.02
CA ARG A 190 11.78 -14.98 37.10
C ARG A 190 10.34 -14.54 36.83
N LYS A 191 9.53 -14.48 37.89
CA LYS A 191 8.15 -13.99 37.81
C LYS A 191 8.12 -12.48 38.01
N VAL A 192 7.43 -11.79 37.10
CA VAL A 192 7.20 -10.35 37.13
C VAL A 192 5.70 -10.08 37.05
N ARG A 193 5.26 -9.00 37.69
CA ARG A 193 3.88 -8.50 37.57
C ARG A 193 3.92 -7.32 36.61
N VAL A 194 3.32 -7.49 35.44
CA VAL A 194 3.34 -6.48 34.38
C VAL A 194 1.94 -5.90 34.24
N HIS A 195 1.88 -4.59 34.12
CA HIS A 195 0.70 -3.89 33.63
C HIS A 195 0.90 -3.76 32.14
N LEU A 196 0.23 -4.64 31.40
CA LEU A 196 0.17 -4.55 29.96
C LEU A 196 -1.06 -3.72 29.64
N LYS A 197 -0.90 -2.72 28.79
CA LYS A 197 -2.09 -2.10 28.20
C LYS A 197 -2.85 -3.22 27.50
N PRO A 198 -4.19 -3.31 27.63
CA PRO A 198 -4.95 -4.19 26.75
C PRO A 198 -4.50 -3.88 25.33
N LEU A 199 -4.29 -4.90 24.49
CA LEU A 199 -4.07 -4.69 23.06
C LEU A 199 -5.29 -3.91 22.55
N SER A 200 -5.21 -2.59 22.63
CA SER A 200 -6.07 -1.70 21.89
C SER A 200 -5.71 -2.06 20.48
N SER A 201 -6.60 -2.81 19.84
CA SER A 201 -6.67 -2.82 18.42
C SER A 201 -6.89 -1.37 17.97
N LYS A 202 -5.82 -0.57 17.91
CA LYS A 202 -5.75 0.62 17.05
C LYS A 202 -6.10 0.22 15.59
N THR A 203 -6.16 -1.09 15.30
CA THR A 203 -6.66 -1.71 14.08
C THR A 203 -7.92 -2.56 14.35
N ARG A 204 -9.07 -1.92 14.60
CA ARG A 204 -10.42 -2.32 14.17
C ARG A 204 -11.45 -1.34 14.74
N PRO A 205 -12.24 -0.72 13.86
CA PRO A 205 -13.65 -1.01 13.85
C PRO A 205 -13.92 -1.81 12.59
N THR A 206 -14.21 -3.11 12.76
CA THR A 206 -15.04 -3.81 11.78
C THR A 206 -16.38 -3.08 11.74
N SER A 207 -16.65 -2.49 10.57
CA SER A 207 -17.99 -2.19 10.05
C SER A 207 -18.96 -1.49 11.02
N ALA A 208 -18.69 -0.22 11.28
CA ALA A 208 -19.78 0.76 11.28
C ALA A 208 -19.31 1.89 10.35
N ASN A 209 -19.88 1.94 9.15
CA ASN A 209 -19.60 2.99 8.18
C ASN A 209 -19.89 4.34 8.84
N PRO A 210 -18.95 5.30 8.86
CA PRO A 210 -19.22 6.68 9.30
C PRO A 210 -20.34 7.34 8.49
N ASP A 211 -20.50 6.89 7.23
CA ASP A 211 -21.50 7.41 6.29
C ASP A 211 -22.95 6.94 6.60
N MET A 212 -23.15 6.01 7.54
CA MET A 212 -24.50 5.59 7.97
C MET A 212 -25.07 6.41 9.14
N MET A 213 -24.30 7.34 9.71
CA MET A 213 -24.77 8.23 10.79
C MET A 213 -25.41 9.54 10.29
N MET A 214 -25.46 9.78 8.97
CA MET A 214 -25.78 11.10 8.42
C MET A 214 -27.23 11.30 7.94
N GLU A 215 -28.13 10.31 8.05
CA GLU A 215 -29.54 10.43 7.62
C GLU A 215 -30.54 9.85 8.61
N MET A 216 -30.40 10.18 9.90
CA MET A 216 -31.48 9.99 10.87
C MET A 216 -32.24 11.31 11.01
N PRO A 217 -33.59 11.34 10.93
CA PRO A 217 -34.36 12.53 11.25
C PRO A 217 -33.93 13.09 12.61
N PRO A 218 -33.82 14.41 12.80
CA PRO A 218 -33.26 15.02 14.02
C PRO A 218 -34.02 14.61 15.29
N GLU A 219 -35.28 14.21 15.16
CA GLU A 219 -36.13 13.66 16.23
C GLU A 219 -35.66 12.28 16.71
N LEU A 220 -35.15 11.44 15.81
CA LEU A 220 -34.66 10.10 16.09
C LEU A 220 -33.18 10.10 16.53
N GLU A 221 -32.41 11.07 16.05
CA GLU A 221 -31.03 11.33 16.53
C GLU A 221 -31.02 11.74 18.00
N ASN A 222 -31.95 12.62 18.42
CA ASN A 222 -32.09 13.00 19.82
C ASN A 222 -32.60 11.84 20.69
N MET A 223 -33.46 10.98 20.14
CA MET A 223 -33.94 9.79 20.84
C MET A 223 -32.83 8.75 21.00
N MET A 224 -32.00 8.51 19.97
CA MET A 224 -30.83 7.64 20.03
C MET A 224 -29.76 8.20 20.96
N LYS A 225 -29.50 9.51 20.97
CA LYS A 225 -28.61 10.15 21.95
C LYS A 225 -29.14 9.97 23.38
N HIS A 226 -30.46 10.06 23.59
CA HIS A 226 -31.06 9.74 24.89
C HIS A 226 -30.95 8.24 25.24
N LEU A 227 -31.09 7.35 24.26
CA LEU A 227 -30.97 5.90 24.42
C LEU A 227 -29.53 5.47 24.67
N ASP A 228 -28.55 6.09 24.02
CA ASP A 228 -27.12 5.95 24.26
C ASP A 228 -26.74 6.56 25.60
N THR A 229 -27.32 7.70 26.00
CA THR A 229 -27.08 8.28 27.34
C THR A 229 -27.69 7.40 28.43
N LEU A 230 -28.86 6.81 28.19
CA LEU A 230 -29.52 5.88 29.11
C LEU A 230 -28.89 4.49 29.11
N MET A 231 -28.38 3.99 27.98
CA MET A 231 -27.56 2.77 27.91
C MET A 231 -26.22 3.04 28.57
N ALA A 232 -25.50 4.11 28.23
CA ALA A 232 -24.27 4.50 28.90
C ALA A 232 -24.50 4.76 30.39
N SER A 233 -25.65 5.27 30.82
CA SER A 233 -26.00 5.41 32.25
C SER A 233 -26.33 4.06 32.91
N ARG A 234 -26.98 3.12 32.21
CA ARG A 234 -27.26 1.76 32.73
C ARG A 234 -26.05 0.82 32.67
N PHE A 235 -25.13 1.04 31.74
CA PHE A 235 -23.86 0.33 31.61
C PHE A 235 -22.73 1.01 32.41
N SER A 236 -22.81 2.31 32.73
CA SER A 236 -21.87 2.98 33.66
C SER A 236 -22.27 2.84 35.12
N GLY A 237 -23.47 2.34 35.43
CA GLY A 237 -23.89 1.94 36.77
C GLY A 237 -23.29 0.61 37.28
N GLY A 238 -22.44 -0.05 36.50
CA GLY A 238 -21.86 -1.34 36.86
C GLY A 238 -20.54 -1.64 36.14
N GLY A 239 -19.45 -1.00 36.58
CA GLY A 239 -18.12 -1.62 36.68
C GLY A 239 -17.46 -2.18 35.41
N GLY A 240 -17.80 -1.72 34.21
CA GLY A 240 -17.12 -2.10 32.97
C GLY A 240 -15.89 -1.24 32.64
N LYS A 241 -15.06 -0.88 33.62
CA LYS A 241 -13.69 -0.44 33.28
C LYS A 241 -13.04 -1.65 32.62
N THR A 242 -12.51 -1.49 31.41
CA THR A 242 -11.55 -2.43 30.85
C THR A 242 -10.38 -2.42 31.83
N GLU A 243 -10.41 -3.33 32.81
CA GLU A 243 -9.44 -3.36 33.88
C GLU A 243 -8.06 -3.56 33.26
N ASP A 244 -7.16 -2.60 33.51
CA ASP A 244 -5.71 -2.79 33.45
C ASP A 244 -5.36 -3.96 34.36
N LYS A 245 -5.49 -5.18 33.85
CA LYS A 245 -5.24 -6.39 34.63
C LYS A 245 -3.73 -6.56 34.72
N THR A 246 -3.18 -6.20 35.87
CA THR A 246 -1.84 -6.62 36.27
C THR A 246 -1.75 -8.14 36.17
N GLN A 247 -0.96 -8.63 35.22
CA GLN A 247 -0.77 -10.07 35.02
C GLN A 247 0.59 -10.48 35.58
N SER A 248 0.61 -11.55 36.38
CA SER A 248 1.87 -12.19 36.78
C SER A 248 2.28 -13.17 35.69
N MET A 249 3.46 -13.00 35.12
CA MET A 249 4.02 -13.86 34.09
C MET A 249 5.54 -13.98 34.23
N THR A 250 6.16 -14.85 33.45
CA THR A 250 7.62 -14.96 33.41
C THR A 250 8.26 -13.81 32.63
N VAL A 251 9.54 -13.50 32.90
CA VAL A 251 10.29 -12.51 32.11
C VAL A 251 10.30 -12.89 30.64
N LYS A 252 10.43 -14.19 30.34
CA LYS A 252 10.37 -14.73 28.99
C LYS A 252 9.07 -14.40 28.24
N GLU A 253 7.94 -14.40 28.95
CA GLU A 253 6.63 -14.06 28.39
C GLU A 253 6.39 -12.55 28.37
N ALA A 254 6.94 -11.82 29.35
CA ALA A 254 6.77 -10.38 29.49
C ALA A 254 7.56 -9.59 28.46
N LEU A 255 8.82 -9.97 28.22
CA LEU A 255 9.73 -9.24 27.34
C LEU A 255 9.16 -8.99 25.93
N PRO A 256 8.66 -10.00 25.16
CA PRO A 256 8.12 -9.74 23.83
C PRO A 256 6.84 -8.89 23.83
N ARG A 257 6.06 -8.91 24.93
CA ARG A 257 4.84 -8.09 25.04
C ARG A 257 5.18 -6.63 25.36
N LEU A 258 6.16 -6.42 26.23
CA LEU A 258 6.69 -5.09 26.53
C LEU A 258 7.42 -4.52 25.32
N GLU A 259 8.21 -5.31 24.60
CA GLU A 259 8.83 -4.89 23.34
C GLU A 259 7.81 -4.35 22.34
N ALA A 260 6.67 -5.03 22.19
CA ALA A 260 5.60 -4.58 21.31
C ALA A 260 4.94 -3.28 21.80
N GLU A 261 4.71 -3.14 23.10
CA GLU A 261 4.13 -1.93 23.71
C GLU A 261 5.07 -0.72 23.55
N GLU A 262 6.36 -0.89 23.88
CA GLU A 262 7.38 0.16 23.75
C GLU A 262 7.61 0.52 22.27
N ALA A 263 7.56 -0.45 21.35
CA ALA A 263 7.65 -0.19 19.92
C ALA A 263 6.49 0.69 19.43
N ASP A 264 5.27 0.42 19.87
CA ASP A 264 4.09 1.21 19.51
C ASP A 264 4.11 2.61 20.16
N GLU A 265 4.77 2.79 21.31
CA GLU A 265 4.94 4.10 21.95
C GLU A 265 6.03 4.96 21.31
N ILE A 266 7.08 4.35 20.75
CA ILE A 266 8.16 5.09 20.07
C ILE A 266 7.68 5.69 18.75
N ILE A 267 6.67 5.10 18.12
CA ILE A 267 6.24 5.47 16.77
C ILE A 267 5.44 6.77 16.79
N ASP A 268 5.90 7.73 15.99
CA ASP A 268 5.15 8.94 15.67
C ASP A 268 4.12 8.63 14.57
N ASP A 269 2.84 8.54 14.97
CA ASP A 269 1.72 8.25 14.07
C ASP A 269 1.54 9.37 13.00
N ASP A 270 1.86 10.63 13.29
CA ASP A 270 1.74 11.74 12.34
C ASP A 270 2.83 11.66 11.27
N GLU A 271 4.06 11.31 11.67
CA GLU A 271 5.14 11.07 10.72
C GLU A 271 4.87 9.86 9.82
N VAL A 272 4.33 8.77 10.39
CA VAL A 272 3.90 7.58 9.64
C VAL A 272 2.85 7.96 8.59
N VAL A 273 1.83 8.73 8.98
CA VAL A 273 0.78 9.18 8.05
C VAL A 273 1.37 10.06 6.95
N LYS A 274 2.21 11.04 7.29
CA LYS A 274 2.85 11.93 6.31
C LYS A 274 3.65 11.14 5.27
N ARG A 275 4.51 10.22 5.73
CA ARG A 275 5.30 9.34 4.86
C ARG A 275 4.41 8.45 4.00
N ALA A 276 3.30 7.94 4.54
CA ALA A 276 2.37 7.09 3.80
C ALA A 276 1.67 7.85 2.67
N LEU A 277 1.21 9.08 2.91
CA LEU A 277 0.59 9.94 1.89
C LEU A 277 1.59 10.27 0.77
N GLU A 278 2.83 10.66 1.11
CA GLU A 278 3.91 10.87 0.14
C GLU A 278 4.21 9.59 -0.65
N ASN A 279 4.21 8.44 0.04
CA ASN A 279 4.47 7.15 -0.57
C ASN A 279 3.38 6.79 -1.59
N VAL A 280 2.09 6.95 -1.27
CA VAL A 280 1.00 6.70 -2.22
C VAL A 280 1.12 7.59 -3.45
N GLN A 281 1.30 8.90 -3.28
CA GLN A 281 1.32 9.85 -4.39
C GLN A 281 2.48 9.59 -5.35
N HIS A 282 3.64 9.18 -4.84
CA HIS A 282 4.82 9.03 -5.68
C HIS A 282 5.12 7.58 -6.08
N ASN A 283 4.66 6.60 -5.30
CA ASN A 283 5.00 5.19 -5.45
C ASN A 283 3.78 4.29 -5.63
N GLY A 284 2.57 4.74 -5.36
CA GLY A 284 1.37 3.90 -5.36
C GLY A 284 1.15 3.18 -6.70
N ILE A 285 0.69 1.93 -6.60
CA ILE A 285 0.31 1.10 -7.75
C ILE A 285 -1.12 0.59 -7.53
N VAL A 286 -2.00 0.89 -8.49
CA VAL A 286 -3.37 0.37 -8.52
C VAL A 286 -3.49 -0.63 -9.68
N PHE A 287 -3.87 -1.86 -9.36
CA PHE A 287 -4.14 -2.89 -10.35
C PHE A 287 -5.66 -3.03 -10.57
N LEU A 288 -6.11 -2.66 -11.77
CA LEU A 288 -7.49 -2.70 -12.21
C LEU A 288 -7.75 -3.99 -12.98
N ASP A 289 -8.36 -4.98 -12.34
CA ASP A 289 -8.65 -6.28 -12.95
C ASP A 289 -10.01 -6.28 -13.66
N GLU A 290 -10.12 -7.08 -14.71
CA GLU A 290 -11.33 -7.24 -15.53
C GLU A 290 -11.86 -5.94 -16.19
N ILE A 291 -10.97 -5.04 -16.61
CA ILE A 291 -11.38 -3.79 -17.28
C ILE A 291 -12.14 -4.04 -18.59
N ASP A 292 -11.91 -5.19 -19.23
CA ASP A 292 -12.58 -5.61 -20.46
C ASP A 292 -14.10 -5.81 -20.30
N LYS A 293 -14.56 -6.03 -19.06
CA LYS A 293 -15.98 -6.09 -18.70
C LYS A 293 -16.68 -4.74 -18.83
N LEU A 294 -15.97 -3.63 -18.59
CA LEU A 294 -16.53 -2.29 -18.77
C LEU A 294 -16.78 -1.97 -20.24
N ALA A 295 -15.91 -2.46 -21.13
CA ALA A 295 -16.05 -2.27 -22.58
C ALA A 295 -17.20 -3.11 -23.19
N SER A 296 -17.46 -4.29 -22.60
CA SER A 296 -18.44 -5.25 -23.12
C SER A 296 -19.90 -4.89 -22.79
N ALA A 297 -20.11 -3.91 -21.91
CA ALA A 297 -21.45 -3.49 -21.45
C ALA A 297 -22.31 -2.84 -22.55
N GLY A 298 -21.75 -2.54 -23.73
CA GLY A 298 -22.45 -1.94 -24.86
C GLY A 298 -23.27 -2.91 -25.74
N ASP A 299 -23.05 -4.23 -25.67
CA ASP A 299 -23.63 -5.16 -26.67
C ASP A 299 -25.04 -5.68 -26.32
N GLN A 300 -25.59 -5.34 -25.14
CA GLN A 300 -27.01 -5.62 -24.80
C GLN A 300 -28.00 -4.66 -25.49
N ALA A 301 -27.53 -3.68 -26.27
CA ALA A 301 -28.38 -2.68 -26.93
C ALA A 301 -29.03 -3.15 -28.25
N ARG A 302 -28.71 -4.36 -28.75
CA ARG A 302 -29.29 -4.87 -30.01
C ARG A 302 -30.61 -5.64 -29.85
N ALA A 303 -31.04 -5.94 -28.62
CA ALA A 303 -32.34 -6.53 -28.34
C ALA A 303 -33.22 -5.48 -27.63
N GLY A 304 -34.23 -4.97 -28.33
CA GLY A 304 -34.97 -3.76 -27.98
C GLY A 304 -35.50 -3.68 -26.54
N GLY A 305 -35.30 -2.51 -25.90
CA GLY A 305 -35.90 -2.13 -24.62
C GLY A 305 -35.11 -1.05 -23.86
N SER A 306 -35.56 0.20 -23.93
CA SER A 306 -35.23 1.36 -23.07
C SER A 306 -33.83 1.48 -22.43
N GLY A 307 -32.93 2.20 -23.10
CA GLY A 307 -32.24 3.42 -22.59
C GLY A 307 -31.35 3.45 -21.33
N ALA A 308 -31.29 2.44 -20.46
CA ALA A 308 -30.65 2.58 -19.14
C ALA A 308 -29.35 1.78 -18.94
N SER A 309 -29.15 0.68 -19.67
CA SER A 309 -28.01 -0.23 -19.43
C SER A 309 -26.70 0.21 -20.11
N TYR A 310 -26.76 1.10 -21.10
CA TYR A 310 -25.60 1.61 -21.85
C TYR A 310 -24.66 2.49 -20.99
N ARG A 311 -25.11 2.97 -19.82
CA ARG A 311 -24.43 4.03 -19.05
C ARG A 311 -23.56 3.56 -17.88
N LYS A 312 -23.69 2.30 -17.43
CA LYS A 312 -23.02 1.85 -16.19
C LYS A 312 -21.51 1.66 -16.39
N GLY A 313 -21.12 0.93 -17.44
CA GLY A 313 -19.70 0.72 -17.75
C GLY A 313 -18.98 2.01 -18.17
N GLU A 314 -19.66 2.88 -18.91
CA GLU A 314 -19.13 4.19 -19.31
C GLU A 314 -18.96 5.14 -18.10
N GLY A 315 -19.91 5.12 -17.16
CA GLY A 315 -19.81 5.89 -15.91
C GLY A 315 -18.56 5.53 -15.10
N VAL A 316 -18.31 4.23 -14.89
CA VAL A 316 -17.09 3.76 -14.22
C VAL A 316 -15.83 4.13 -15.00
N GLN A 317 -15.86 4.05 -16.34
CA GLN A 317 -14.71 4.49 -17.14
C GLN A 317 -14.41 5.99 -16.99
N LYS A 318 -15.43 6.85 -16.83
CA LYS A 318 -15.25 8.29 -16.56
C LYS A 318 -14.67 8.56 -15.18
N GLU A 319 -15.10 7.81 -14.16
CA GLU A 319 -14.52 7.92 -12.82
C GLU A 319 -13.05 7.45 -12.81
N LEU A 320 -12.76 6.31 -13.45
CA LEU A 320 -11.39 5.83 -13.62
C LEU A 320 -10.53 6.83 -14.40
N LEU A 321 -11.10 7.45 -15.45
CA LEU A 321 -10.42 8.49 -16.21
C LEU A 321 -9.97 9.61 -15.27
N ALA A 322 -10.87 10.19 -14.48
CA ALA A 322 -10.54 11.27 -13.53
C ALA A 322 -9.39 10.90 -12.59
N LEU A 323 -9.38 9.67 -12.06
CA LEU A 323 -8.26 9.17 -11.23
C LEU A 323 -6.94 9.07 -12.02
N THR A 324 -6.97 8.61 -13.27
CA THR A 324 -5.78 8.50 -14.12
C THR A 324 -5.28 9.83 -14.70
N GLU A 325 -6.13 10.86 -14.79
CA GLU A 325 -5.74 12.20 -15.22
C GLU A 325 -5.08 13.00 -14.10
N GLY A 326 -5.40 12.67 -12.85
CA GLY A 326 -4.98 13.38 -11.65
C GLY A 326 -6.17 14.08 -11.01
N CYS A 327 -6.54 13.65 -9.81
CA CYS A 327 -7.51 14.33 -8.98
C CYS A 327 -7.10 14.29 -7.50
N ALA A 328 -7.77 15.11 -6.70
CA ALA A 328 -7.57 15.15 -5.26
C ALA A 328 -8.64 14.29 -4.57
N VAL A 329 -8.20 13.25 -3.84
CA VAL A 329 -9.09 12.37 -3.08
C VAL A 329 -8.90 12.64 -1.59
N ASN A 330 -10.01 12.94 -0.90
CA ASN A 330 -10.00 13.13 0.54
C ASN A 330 -10.06 11.77 1.26
N THR A 331 -9.10 11.52 2.15
CA THR A 331 -9.02 10.30 2.97
C THR A 331 -9.09 10.66 4.44
N ARG A 332 -9.32 9.66 5.31
CA ARG A 332 -9.29 9.85 6.77
C ARG A 332 -7.92 10.32 7.31
N TYR A 333 -6.87 10.21 6.50
CA TYR A 333 -5.51 10.62 6.84
C TYR A 333 -5.10 11.95 6.22
N GLY A 334 -5.93 12.52 5.35
CA GLY A 334 -5.63 13.75 4.61
C GLY A 334 -5.88 13.62 3.11
N LEU A 335 -5.50 14.68 2.39
CA LEU A 335 -5.68 14.79 0.94
C LEU A 335 -4.57 14.04 0.18
N VAL A 336 -4.95 13.32 -0.87
CA VAL A 336 -4.02 12.60 -1.76
C VAL A 336 -4.27 12.98 -3.21
N TYR A 337 -3.20 13.32 -3.92
CA TYR A 337 -3.23 13.60 -5.36
C TYR A 337 -2.85 12.36 -6.18
N THR A 338 -3.66 12.00 -7.18
CA THR A 338 -3.48 10.75 -7.95
C THR A 338 -2.57 10.89 -9.18
N ASP A 339 -2.09 12.09 -9.49
CA ASP A 339 -1.33 12.50 -10.68
C ASP A 339 -0.17 11.57 -11.04
N HIS A 340 0.37 10.88 -10.03
CA HIS A 340 1.62 10.16 -10.11
C HIS A 340 1.52 8.69 -9.66
N ILE A 341 0.30 8.22 -9.40
CA ILE A 341 -0.01 6.81 -9.13
C ILE A 341 0.08 6.02 -10.44
N LEU A 342 0.72 4.85 -10.40
CA LEU A 342 0.80 3.97 -11.56
C LEU A 342 -0.44 3.07 -11.61
N PHE A 343 -1.21 3.16 -12.70
CA PHE A 343 -2.33 2.27 -12.96
C PHE A 343 -1.91 1.14 -13.91
N ILE A 344 -2.22 -0.09 -13.51
CA ILE A 344 -2.05 -1.29 -14.34
C ILE A 344 -3.42 -1.92 -14.53
N ALA A 345 -4.00 -1.72 -15.71
CA ALA A 345 -5.26 -2.33 -16.09
C ALA A 345 -5.04 -3.70 -16.74
N SER A 346 -5.95 -4.63 -16.52
CA SER A 346 -5.86 -6.01 -16.96
C SER A 346 -7.21 -6.49 -17.47
N GLY A 347 -7.22 -7.26 -18.56
CA GLY A 347 -8.42 -7.87 -19.11
C GLY A 347 -8.12 -9.10 -19.97
N ALA A 348 -9.09 -9.99 -20.10
CA ALA A 348 -8.97 -11.14 -20.99
C ALA A 348 -9.23 -10.78 -22.45
N PHE A 349 -10.15 -9.83 -22.69
CA PHE A 349 -10.50 -9.32 -24.02
C PHE A 349 -10.95 -10.43 -24.98
N HIS A 350 -11.74 -11.38 -24.47
CA HIS A 350 -12.32 -12.46 -25.29
C HIS A 350 -13.55 -12.01 -26.09
N ARG A 351 -14.36 -11.10 -25.51
CA ARG A 351 -15.62 -10.60 -26.11
C ARG A 351 -15.58 -9.12 -26.45
N SER A 352 -14.55 -8.42 -26.01
CA SER A 352 -14.28 -7.01 -26.28
C SER A 352 -12.83 -6.86 -26.69
N LYS A 353 -12.51 -5.73 -27.30
CA LYS A 353 -11.16 -5.32 -27.64
C LYS A 353 -10.74 -4.13 -26.79
N PRO A 354 -9.43 -3.90 -26.58
CA PRO A 354 -8.93 -2.67 -25.96
C PRO A 354 -9.44 -1.39 -26.63
N SER A 355 -9.74 -1.44 -27.94
CA SER A 355 -10.32 -0.34 -28.72
C SER A 355 -11.75 0.03 -28.32
N ASP A 356 -12.44 -0.85 -27.59
CA ASP A 356 -13.84 -0.68 -27.20
C ASP A 356 -13.98 0.10 -25.87
N LEU A 357 -12.85 0.41 -25.22
CA LEU A 357 -12.79 1.36 -24.10
C LEU A 357 -12.95 2.79 -24.62
N MET A 358 -13.35 3.72 -23.74
CA MET A 358 -13.43 5.15 -24.07
C MET A 358 -12.09 5.66 -24.64
N PRO A 359 -12.10 6.43 -25.75
CA PRO A 359 -10.88 6.94 -26.39
C PRO A 359 -9.95 7.70 -25.42
N GLU A 360 -10.52 8.44 -24.47
CA GLU A 360 -9.81 9.23 -23.47
C GLU A 360 -9.06 8.31 -22.50
N LEU A 361 -9.72 7.27 -21.99
CA LEU A 361 -9.12 6.28 -21.09
C LEU A 361 -8.05 5.45 -21.82
N GLN A 362 -8.25 5.16 -23.10
CA GLN A 362 -7.24 4.55 -23.96
C GLN A 362 -5.98 5.41 -24.09
N GLY A 363 -6.13 6.73 -24.16
CA GLY A 363 -5.01 7.68 -24.18
C GLY A 363 -4.22 7.69 -22.87
N ARG A 364 -4.88 7.42 -21.75
CA ARG A 364 -4.26 7.29 -20.41
C ARG A 364 -3.66 5.92 -20.13
N LEU A 365 -3.74 4.97 -21.06
CA LEU A 365 -3.12 3.64 -21.00
C LEU A 365 -2.15 3.41 -22.18
N PRO A 366 -1.03 4.17 -22.23
CA PRO A 366 -0.14 4.21 -23.40
C PRO A 366 0.64 2.90 -23.61
N ILE A 367 1.02 2.20 -22.53
CA ILE A 367 1.74 0.94 -22.65
C ILE A 367 0.73 -0.20 -22.78
N ARG A 368 0.68 -0.84 -23.94
CA ARG A 368 -0.20 -1.99 -24.20
C ARG A 368 0.64 -3.24 -24.39
N VAL A 369 0.34 -4.28 -23.61
CA VAL A 369 1.09 -5.54 -23.68
C VAL A 369 0.18 -6.75 -23.62
N ALA A 370 0.42 -7.71 -24.50
CA ALA A 370 -0.31 -8.97 -24.54
C ALA A 370 0.52 -10.07 -23.86
N LEU A 371 -0.10 -10.80 -22.94
CA LEU A 371 0.48 -11.96 -22.28
C LEU A 371 0.01 -13.22 -22.99
N SER A 372 0.96 -14.13 -23.24
CA SER A 372 0.67 -15.41 -23.87
C SER A 372 0.05 -16.40 -22.89
N PRO A 373 -0.74 -17.38 -23.36
CA PRO A 373 -1.11 -18.54 -22.55
C PRO A 373 0.15 -19.27 -22.05
N LEU A 374 0.09 -19.84 -20.85
CA LEU A 374 1.16 -20.70 -20.37
C LEU A 374 1.08 -22.04 -21.13
N VAL A 375 2.12 -22.36 -21.90
CA VAL A 375 2.26 -23.67 -22.54
C VAL A 375 2.96 -24.63 -21.58
N PRO A 376 2.56 -25.92 -21.53
CA PRO A 376 3.31 -26.93 -20.82
C PRO A 376 4.76 -26.98 -21.32
N LEU A 377 5.71 -27.07 -20.39
CA LEU A 377 7.16 -27.13 -20.66
C LEU A 377 7.59 -28.27 -21.61
N SER A 378 6.71 -29.24 -21.90
CA SER A 378 6.95 -30.32 -22.86
C SER A 378 6.92 -29.90 -24.34
N SER A 379 6.53 -28.67 -24.67
CA SER A 379 6.34 -28.20 -26.05
C SER A 379 7.54 -27.43 -26.65
N ARG A 380 8.68 -27.34 -25.94
CA ARG A 380 9.91 -26.67 -26.42
C ARG A 380 11.06 -27.61 -26.79
N ARG A 381 10.79 -28.91 -26.91
CA ARG A 381 11.73 -29.91 -27.45
C ARG A 381 11.06 -30.69 -28.58
N SER A 382 10.96 -30.05 -29.75
CA SER A 382 10.75 -30.71 -31.04
C SER A 382 11.40 -29.87 -32.10
#